data_AF-A0A9P5GXT2-F1
#
_entry.id   AF-A0A9P5GXT2-F1
#
_cell.length_a   1.000
_cell.length_b   1.000
_cell.length_c   1.000
_cell.angle_alpha   90.00
_cell.angle_beta   90.00
_cell.angle_gamma   90.00
#
_symmetry.space_group_name_H-M   'P 1'
#
loop_
_entity.id
_entity.type
_entity.pdbx_description
1 polymer ?
#
loop_
_entity_poly.entity_id
_entity_poly.type
_entity_poly.pdbx_seq_one_letter_code
_entity_poly.pdbx_strand_id
1 'polypeptide(L)'
;MAGYFCGSTRKNSAEYEALPSISPVDSWEAESLLLEQKLRAFGICRALGRLWRTTVFVAALFVTTFLVLYAYQSSGLAFVDLFDGNGNSTESATKWVDELSTLVSPAMCHSHNDYLRPHPLFTALTAGCASVEADVWLSKDGKDLLVAHHWWSLSSSRTLRSLYIDPLVQILDSMNSPYSEIDPDSTRQAFGVFARSPETPLILYIDVKDDPATTWPVVLEQLKPLRDRRYLSRHEKMPSWTTNQSFWPGPITVVGTGNIGKRRDVNIGNDPERWHQHHDVFLDAPLDLLNKPGLCRKNDSSCMEIQENEFYTASVSLWSTLGSVFGGFSQSQLKIMRAQIQAAKDLNLLSRYWELPSWPVSYRNYVWRVITREGVDLLNADDVVSAARRYWVSDYMRDVALHGSHLARVLGLVLLYRTGETILGPFANVVEGGIAEDGQVDIQLLHEPRPDLHEKKRSGQTELIVCVRVSQESMQALMVASDVGAQEWLLLLFAIS
;
A
#
# COMPACT_ATOMS: atom_id res chain seq x y z
N MET A 1 81.29 -47.50 27.28
CA MET A 1 79.88 -47.23 27.64
C MET A 1 79.75 -45.75 27.94
N ALA A 2 78.70 -45.14 27.41
CA ALA A 2 78.63 -43.74 27.00
C ALA A 2 78.41 -42.75 28.15
N GLY A 3 79.10 -41.60 28.10
CA GLY A 3 78.90 -40.51 29.05
C GLY A 3 79.90 -39.37 28.92
N TYR A 4 79.33 -38.18 28.71
CA TYR A 4 79.76 -36.81 29.11
C TYR A 4 81.21 -36.35 28.90
N PHE A 5 81.38 -35.23 28.19
CA PHE A 5 82.31 -34.10 28.47
C PHE A 5 81.94 -32.97 27.47
N CYS A 6 81.63 -31.72 27.81
CA CYS A 6 82.33 -30.63 28.50
C CYS A 6 83.48 -29.96 27.70
N GLY A 7 83.40 -28.62 27.61
CA GLY A 7 84.52 -27.67 27.44
C GLY A 7 85.01 -27.42 26.00
N SER A 8 85.57 -26.29 25.62
CA SER A 8 85.79 -24.98 26.26
C SER A 8 86.40 -24.02 25.22
N THR A 9 85.97 -22.75 25.24
CA THR A 9 86.76 -21.52 24.99
C THR A 9 87.49 -21.27 23.64
N ARG A 10 87.14 -20.16 22.95
CA ARG A 10 87.85 -18.85 22.95
C ARG A 10 87.35 -17.96 21.80
N LYS A 11 86.76 -16.81 22.13
CA LYS A 11 87.24 -15.42 21.93
C LYS A 11 87.34 -14.95 20.46
N ASN A 12 86.49 -13.97 20.10
CA ASN A 12 86.93 -12.58 19.89
C ASN A 12 85.76 -11.61 20.04
N SER A 13 86.10 -10.44 20.57
CA SER A 13 85.28 -9.41 21.19
C SER A 13 84.98 -8.22 20.26
N ALA A 14 83.79 -7.64 20.40
CA ALA A 14 83.51 -6.21 20.18
C ALA A 14 82.37 -5.79 21.12
N GLU A 15 82.52 -4.63 21.74
CA GLU A 15 81.75 -4.06 22.86
C GLU A 15 80.25 -3.83 22.56
N TYR A 16 79.42 -3.94 23.61
CA TYR A 16 78.07 -3.38 23.68
C TYR A 16 77.98 -2.48 24.90
N GLU A 17 77.52 -1.24 24.70
CA GLU A 17 77.11 -0.30 25.74
C GLU A 17 75.84 -0.80 26.46
N ALA A 18 75.70 -0.42 27.74
CA ALA A 18 74.65 -0.87 28.64
C ALA A 18 73.30 -0.16 28.39
N LEU A 19 72.21 -0.94 28.30
CA LEU A 19 70.84 -0.45 28.51
C LEU A 19 70.53 -0.42 30.02
N PRO A 20 69.85 0.63 30.54
CA PRO A 20 69.51 0.71 31.96
C PRO A 20 68.43 -0.30 32.35
N SER A 21 68.56 -0.83 33.56
CA SER A 21 67.64 -1.78 34.19
C SER A 21 66.26 -1.15 34.43
N ILE A 22 65.21 -1.75 33.86
CA ILE A 22 63.81 -1.47 34.22
C ILE A 22 63.53 -2.14 35.57
N SER A 23 62.98 -1.36 36.50
CA SER A 23 62.57 -1.80 37.83
C SER A 23 61.44 -2.83 37.75
N PRO A 24 61.39 -3.85 38.63
CA PRO A 24 60.27 -4.80 38.66
C PRO A 24 58.90 -4.13 38.90
N VAL A 25 58.87 -2.93 39.49
CA VAL A 25 57.66 -2.15 39.83
C VAL A 25 56.79 -1.77 38.63
N ASP A 26 57.42 -1.46 37.50
CA ASP A 26 56.71 -0.98 36.31
C ASP A 26 55.96 -2.12 35.57
N SER A 27 56.35 -3.37 35.80
CA SER A 27 55.76 -4.54 35.12
C SER A 27 54.38 -4.94 35.68
N TRP A 28 54.17 -4.79 36.98
CA TRP A 28 52.92 -5.19 37.65
C TRP A 28 51.83 -4.12 37.52
N GLU A 29 52.22 -2.85 37.50
CA GLU A 29 51.32 -1.73 37.19
C GLU A 29 50.84 -1.78 35.73
N ALA A 30 51.73 -2.11 34.78
CA ALA A 30 51.34 -2.31 33.39
C ALA A 30 50.40 -3.51 33.18
N GLU A 31 50.64 -4.65 33.85
CA GLU A 31 49.76 -5.82 33.78
C GLU A 31 48.39 -5.58 34.43
N SER A 32 48.34 -4.86 35.56
CA SER A 32 47.07 -4.52 36.22
C SER A 32 46.23 -3.53 35.42
N LEU A 33 46.85 -2.51 34.80
CA LEU A 33 46.17 -1.60 33.86
C LEU A 33 45.63 -2.33 32.62
N LEU A 34 46.39 -3.28 32.07
CA LEU A 34 45.97 -4.08 30.92
C LEU A 34 44.80 -5.01 31.30
N LEU A 35 44.82 -5.58 32.51
CA LEU A 35 43.74 -6.42 33.02
C LEU A 35 42.46 -5.60 33.25
N GLU A 36 42.57 -4.41 33.84
CA GLU A 36 41.44 -3.48 33.98
C GLU A 36 40.85 -3.06 32.63
N GLN A 37 41.69 -2.72 31.64
CA GLN A 37 41.22 -2.39 30.29
C GLN A 37 40.51 -3.57 29.62
N LYS A 38 41.03 -4.79 29.76
CA LYS A 38 40.39 -6.00 29.22
C LYS A 38 39.06 -6.30 29.92
N LEU A 39 38.97 -6.12 31.24
CA LEU A 39 37.74 -6.30 32.00
C LEU A 39 36.68 -5.24 31.63
N ARG A 40 37.08 -3.97 31.43
CA ARG A 40 36.20 -2.90 30.94
C ARG A 40 35.71 -3.17 29.52
N ALA A 41 36.60 -3.55 28.60
CA ALA A 41 36.23 -3.91 27.22
C ALA A 41 35.27 -5.12 27.19
N PHE A 42 35.49 -6.11 28.05
CA PHE A 42 34.61 -7.27 28.16
C PHE A 42 33.25 -6.92 28.78
N GLY A 43 33.21 -5.97 29.73
CA GLY A 43 31.98 -5.38 30.26
C GLY A 43 31.17 -4.64 29.20
N ILE A 44 31.83 -3.82 28.38
CA ILE A 44 31.22 -3.08 27.25
C ILE A 44 30.67 -4.04 26.19
N CYS A 45 31.43 -5.06 25.79
CA CYS A 45 30.95 -6.07 24.84
C CYS A 45 29.74 -6.87 25.36
N ARG A 46 29.70 -7.20 26.66
CA ARG A 46 28.52 -7.83 27.28
C ARG A 46 27.32 -6.89 27.33
N ALA A 47 27.53 -5.60 27.60
CA ALA A 47 26.47 -4.60 27.63
C ALA A 47 25.88 -4.38 26.23
N LEU A 48 26.72 -4.22 25.20
CA LEU A 48 26.31 -4.11 23.79
C LEU A 48 25.59 -5.38 23.31
N GLY A 49 26.08 -6.56 23.70
CA GLY A 49 25.42 -7.83 23.39
C GLY A 49 24.05 -7.98 24.05
N ARG A 50 23.86 -7.47 25.28
CA ARG A 50 22.54 -7.42 25.94
C ARG A 50 21.62 -6.43 25.23
N LEU A 51 22.11 -5.23 24.89
CA LEU A 51 21.35 -4.18 24.21
C LEU A 51 20.86 -4.65 22.82
N TRP A 52 21.72 -5.31 22.06
CA TRP A 52 21.38 -5.90 20.77
C TRP A 52 20.27 -6.95 20.91
N ARG A 53 20.41 -7.87 21.88
CA ARG A 53 19.39 -8.91 22.14
C ARG A 53 18.05 -8.32 22.56
N THR A 54 18.04 -7.30 23.42
CA THR A 54 16.80 -6.60 23.79
C THR A 54 16.18 -5.86 22.61
N THR A 55 16.98 -5.23 21.75
CA THR A 55 16.48 -4.50 20.58
C THR A 55 15.86 -5.46 19.57
N VAL A 56 16.55 -6.56 19.25
CA VAL A 56 16.02 -7.62 18.37
C VAL A 56 14.76 -8.25 18.95
N PHE A 57 14.73 -8.50 20.26
CA PHE A 57 13.54 -9.06 20.92
C PHE A 57 12.35 -8.10 20.86
N VAL A 58 12.54 -6.80 21.16
CA VAL A 58 11.49 -5.78 21.06
C VAL A 58 11.01 -5.62 19.62
N ALA A 59 11.92 -5.60 18.65
CA ALA A 59 11.57 -5.54 17.23
C ALA A 59 10.77 -6.77 16.80
N ALA A 60 11.17 -7.98 17.21
CA ALA A 60 10.43 -9.21 16.94
C ALA A 60 9.04 -9.21 17.60
N LEU A 61 8.92 -8.70 18.84
CA LEU A 61 7.64 -8.56 19.53
C LEU A 61 6.74 -7.55 18.83
N PHE A 62 7.31 -6.44 18.33
CA PHE A 62 6.58 -5.43 17.57
C PHE A 62 6.11 -5.97 16.23
N VAL A 63 6.97 -6.69 15.49
CA VAL A 63 6.61 -7.36 14.23
C VAL A 63 5.56 -8.44 14.46
N THR A 64 5.69 -9.24 15.52
CA THR A 64 4.71 -10.30 15.82
C THR A 64 3.37 -9.68 16.23
N THR A 65 3.37 -8.64 17.07
CA THR A 65 2.15 -7.92 17.45
C THR A 65 1.54 -7.23 16.24
N PHE A 66 2.35 -6.64 15.36
CA PHE A 66 1.90 -6.06 14.11
C PHE A 66 1.28 -7.11 13.20
N LEU A 67 1.92 -8.27 13.03
CA LEU A 67 1.38 -9.38 12.22
C LEU A 67 0.11 -9.96 12.83
N VAL A 68 0.01 -10.06 14.16
CA VAL A 68 -1.20 -10.52 14.86
C VAL A 68 -2.32 -9.50 14.76
N LEU A 69 -2.05 -8.22 14.93
CA LEU A 69 -3.04 -7.14 14.77
C LEU A 69 -3.46 -6.99 13.31
N TYR A 70 -2.51 -7.06 12.38
CA TYR A 70 -2.78 -7.09 10.95
C TYR A 70 -3.63 -8.30 10.61
N ALA A 71 -3.27 -9.52 11.05
CA ALA A 71 -4.05 -10.73 10.83
C ALA A 71 -5.43 -10.68 11.50
N TYR A 72 -5.55 -10.10 12.70
CA TYR A 72 -6.81 -9.92 13.43
C TYR A 72 -7.72 -8.87 12.79
N GLN A 73 -7.13 -7.86 12.16
CA GLN A 73 -7.85 -6.77 11.52
C GLN A 73 -8.17 -7.08 10.05
N SER A 74 -7.29 -7.83 9.37
CA SER A 74 -7.51 -8.42 8.06
C SER A 74 -8.44 -9.63 8.11
N SER A 75 -8.56 -10.31 9.26
CA SER A 75 -9.53 -11.39 9.45
C SER A 75 -10.97 -10.89 9.58
N GLY A 76 -11.19 -9.57 9.59
CA GLY A 76 -12.53 -9.03 9.35
C GLY A 76 -13.56 -9.41 10.41
N LEU A 77 -13.19 -9.48 11.70
CA LEU A 77 -14.19 -9.55 12.80
C LEU A 77 -15.04 -8.26 12.94
N ALA A 78 -15.08 -7.41 11.91
CA ALA A 78 -16.05 -6.37 11.72
C ALA A 78 -17.37 -6.98 11.24
N PHE A 79 -18.18 -7.46 12.18
CA PHE A 79 -19.60 -7.79 12.01
C PHE A 79 -19.94 -8.81 10.92
N VAL A 80 -20.00 -10.07 11.37
CA VAL A 80 -20.79 -11.20 10.86
C VAL A 80 -20.94 -11.19 9.35
N ASP A 81 -20.01 -11.87 8.68
CA ASP A 81 -20.33 -12.48 7.41
C ASP A 81 -21.61 -13.31 7.59
N LEU A 82 -22.72 -12.80 7.05
CA LEU A 82 -24.05 -13.36 7.25
C LEU A 82 -24.27 -14.59 6.37
N PHE A 83 -23.28 -15.02 5.60
CA PHE A 83 -23.34 -16.18 4.74
C PHE A 83 -22.51 -17.33 5.32
N ASP A 84 -23.04 -18.54 5.20
CA ASP A 84 -22.29 -19.73 5.63
C ASP A 84 -21.16 -19.99 4.63
N GLY A 85 -19.96 -20.32 5.11
CA GLY A 85 -18.79 -20.59 4.26
C GLY A 85 -18.92 -21.80 3.32
N ASN A 86 -20.00 -22.58 3.44
CA ASN A 86 -20.30 -23.74 2.60
C ASN A 86 -21.42 -23.47 1.56
N GLY A 87 -22.07 -22.30 1.62
CA GLY A 87 -23.17 -21.97 0.72
C GLY A 87 -22.67 -21.63 -0.68
N ASN A 88 -23.38 -22.08 -1.72
CA ASN A 88 -23.08 -21.67 -3.09
C ASN A 88 -23.64 -20.26 -3.40
N SER A 89 -23.29 -19.71 -4.56
CA SER A 89 -23.75 -18.37 -4.97
C SER A 89 -25.28 -18.28 -5.08
N THR A 90 -25.96 -19.38 -5.40
CA THR A 90 -27.41 -19.45 -5.51
C THR A 90 -28.10 -19.32 -4.16
N GLU A 91 -27.64 -20.05 -3.14
CA GLU A 91 -28.15 -19.95 -1.78
C GLU A 91 -27.91 -18.55 -1.20
N SER A 92 -26.74 -17.98 -1.48
CA SER A 92 -26.39 -16.62 -1.06
C SER A 92 -27.29 -15.57 -1.72
N ALA A 93 -27.62 -15.73 -3.02
CA ALA A 93 -28.55 -14.86 -3.73
C ALA A 93 -29.96 -14.92 -3.15
N THR A 94 -30.48 -16.12 -2.85
CA THR A 94 -31.80 -16.28 -2.22
C THR A 94 -31.83 -15.62 -0.84
N LYS A 95 -30.82 -15.87 0.00
CA LYS A 95 -30.73 -15.25 1.33
C LYS A 95 -30.64 -13.72 1.24
N TRP A 96 -29.89 -13.19 0.27
CA TRP A 96 -29.80 -11.76 0.04
C TRP A 96 -31.19 -11.16 -0.27
N VAL A 97 -31.93 -11.76 -1.20
CA VAL A 97 -33.26 -11.28 -1.62
C VAL A 97 -34.25 -11.35 -0.45
N ASP A 98 -34.37 -12.51 0.18
CA ASP A 98 -35.44 -12.81 1.14
C ASP A 98 -35.22 -12.15 2.51
N GLU A 99 -33.97 -11.98 2.95
CA GLU A 99 -33.67 -11.59 4.34
C GLU A 99 -32.89 -10.27 4.47
N LEU A 100 -31.93 -9.99 3.59
CA LEU A 100 -30.89 -8.99 3.86
C LEU A 100 -31.06 -7.66 3.11
N SER A 101 -31.52 -7.71 1.87
CA SER A 101 -31.58 -6.55 0.97
C SER A 101 -32.43 -5.37 1.48
N THR A 102 -33.42 -5.64 2.33
CA THR A 102 -34.29 -4.63 2.96
C THR A 102 -33.67 -3.98 4.20
N LEU A 103 -32.65 -4.62 4.78
CA LEU A 103 -31.97 -4.20 6.00
C LEU A 103 -30.76 -3.33 5.71
N VAL A 104 -30.20 -3.41 4.51
CA VAL A 104 -28.99 -2.69 4.10
C VAL A 104 -29.33 -1.41 3.36
N SER A 105 -28.66 -0.31 3.70
CA SER A 105 -28.71 0.92 2.91
C SER A 105 -27.44 1.02 2.09
N PRO A 106 -27.52 1.30 0.78
CA PRO A 106 -26.31 1.43 -0.03
C PRO A 106 -25.50 2.66 0.39
N ALA A 107 -24.18 2.51 0.28
CA ALA A 107 -23.18 3.54 0.41
C ALA A 107 -22.32 3.53 -0.86
N MET A 108 -21.95 4.71 -1.33
CA MET A 108 -21.03 4.86 -2.46
C MET A 108 -19.58 4.55 -2.04
N CYS A 109 -19.34 3.30 -1.68
CA CYS A 109 -18.03 2.68 -1.54
C CYS A 109 -17.81 1.63 -2.62
N HIS A 110 -16.54 1.42 -2.94
CA HIS A 110 -16.06 0.46 -3.92
C HIS A 110 -15.26 -0.61 -3.20
N SER A 111 -15.76 -1.85 -3.24
CA SER A 111 -15.06 -3.03 -2.75
C SER A 111 -13.93 -3.36 -3.71
N HIS A 112 -12.75 -2.82 -3.42
CA HIS A 112 -11.54 -3.06 -4.18
C HIS A 112 -11.09 -4.51 -3.99
N ASN A 113 -10.69 -5.17 -5.08
CA ASN A 113 -10.34 -6.59 -5.10
C ASN A 113 -11.41 -7.48 -4.44
N ASP A 114 -12.68 -7.27 -4.78
CA ASP A 114 -13.82 -7.90 -4.11
C ASP A 114 -13.79 -9.44 -4.13
N TYR A 115 -13.14 -10.04 -5.11
CA TYR A 115 -12.94 -11.48 -5.17
C TYR A 115 -12.12 -12.03 -3.99
N LEU A 116 -11.41 -11.20 -3.23
CA LEU A 116 -10.67 -11.58 -2.00
C LEU A 116 -11.56 -11.60 -0.75
N ARG A 117 -12.83 -11.18 -0.84
CA ARG A 117 -13.77 -11.27 0.29
C ARG A 117 -14.11 -12.72 0.61
N PRO A 118 -14.53 -13.03 1.86
CA PRO A 118 -15.02 -14.36 2.22
C PRO A 118 -16.11 -14.88 1.27
N HIS A 119 -17.09 -14.02 0.94
CA HIS A 119 -18.11 -14.28 -0.07
C HIS A 119 -18.13 -13.11 -1.06
N PRO A 120 -17.43 -13.22 -2.21
CA PRO A 120 -17.43 -12.20 -3.26
C PRO A 120 -18.86 -11.80 -3.63
N LEU A 121 -19.04 -10.54 -4.04
CA LEU A 121 -20.30 -9.82 -4.19
C LEU A 121 -21.04 -9.61 -2.86
N PHE A 122 -21.32 -10.68 -2.12
CA PHE A 122 -22.21 -10.69 -0.98
C PHE A 122 -21.66 -9.97 0.26
N THR A 123 -20.37 -10.08 0.55
CA THR A 123 -19.72 -9.30 1.61
C THR A 123 -19.80 -7.79 1.31
N ALA A 124 -19.62 -7.39 0.05
CA ALA A 124 -19.77 -5.98 -0.33
C ALA A 124 -21.22 -5.50 -0.23
N LEU A 125 -22.17 -6.30 -0.73
CA LEU A 125 -23.60 -5.98 -0.65
C LEU A 125 -24.07 -5.86 0.80
N THR A 126 -23.67 -6.76 1.69
CA THR A 126 -24.04 -6.70 3.13
C THR A 126 -23.40 -5.54 3.86
N ALA A 127 -22.18 -5.15 3.50
CA ALA A 127 -21.60 -3.90 3.97
C ALA A 127 -22.38 -2.67 3.46
N GLY A 128 -23.01 -2.79 2.29
CA GLY A 128 -23.73 -1.73 1.59
C GLY A 128 -22.94 -1.08 0.47
N CYS A 129 -21.78 -1.60 0.06
CA CYS A 129 -21.04 -0.98 -1.05
C CYS A 129 -21.78 -1.14 -2.38
N ALA A 130 -22.06 0.00 -3.02
CA ALA A 130 -22.70 0.09 -4.33
C ALA A 130 -21.73 -0.10 -5.50
N SER A 131 -20.51 -0.58 -5.24
CA SER A 131 -19.56 -0.93 -6.29
C SER A 131 -18.63 -2.08 -5.88
N VAL A 132 -18.31 -2.95 -6.84
CA VAL A 132 -17.42 -4.10 -6.69
C VAL A 132 -16.48 -4.20 -7.90
N GLU A 133 -15.36 -4.88 -7.73
CA GLU A 133 -14.33 -5.05 -8.76
C GLU A 133 -13.98 -6.53 -9.00
N ALA A 134 -13.87 -6.88 -10.28
CA ALA A 134 -13.38 -8.16 -10.74
C ALA A 134 -12.12 -7.96 -11.61
N ASP A 135 -10.99 -8.49 -11.15
CA ASP A 135 -9.74 -8.53 -11.90
C ASP A 135 -9.75 -9.72 -12.86
N VAL A 136 -10.04 -9.49 -14.15
CA VAL A 136 -10.29 -10.57 -15.12
C VAL A 136 -9.07 -10.89 -15.98
N TRP A 137 -8.91 -12.18 -16.21
CA TRP A 137 -7.98 -12.79 -17.16
C TRP A 137 -8.73 -13.76 -18.06
N LEU A 138 -8.39 -13.80 -19.34
CA LEU A 138 -8.88 -14.82 -20.25
C LEU A 138 -8.26 -16.18 -19.89
N SER A 139 -9.11 -17.21 -19.80
CA SER A 139 -8.67 -18.58 -19.59
C SER A 139 -7.77 -19.04 -20.74
N LYS A 140 -6.89 -20.03 -20.48
CA LYS A 140 -5.94 -20.52 -21.49
C LYS A 140 -6.60 -21.11 -22.75
N ASP A 141 -7.82 -21.61 -22.63
CA ASP A 141 -8.61 -22.13 -23.74
C ASP A 141 -9.47 -21.06 -24.44
N GLY A 142 -9.44 -19.81 -23.95
CA GLY A 142 -10.12 -18.66 -24.52
C GLY A 142 -11.64 -18.64 -24.29
N LYS A 143 -12.17 -19.47 -23.39
CA LYS A 143 -13.62 -19.70 -23.22
C LYS A 143 -14.23 -19.05 -21.99
N ASP A 144 -13.43 -18.72 -21.00
CA ASP A 144 -13.92 -18.20 -19.73
C ASP A 144 -13.04 -17.07 -19.19
N LEU A 145 -13.56 -16.36 -18.20
CA LEU A 145 -12.90 -15.24 -17.55
C LEU A 145 -12.64 -15.62 -16.10
N LEU A 146 -11.36 -15.79 -15.76
CA LEU A 146 -10.90 -16.12 -14.42
C LEU A 146 -10.63 -14.84 -13.63
N VAL A 147 -10.89 -14.85 -12.32
CA VAL A 147 -10.79 -13.65 -11.47
C VAL A 147 -9.64 -13.75 -10.48
N ALA A 148 -8.62 -12.91 -10.64
CA ALA A 148 -7.52 -12.70 -9.69
C ALA A 148 -6.65 -11.49 -10.06
N HIS A 149 -6.00 -10.86 -9.07
CA HIS A 149 -5.04 -9.77 -9.31
C HIS A 149 -3.85 -10.19 -10.18
N HIS A 150 -3.35 -11.39 -9.90
CA HIS A 150 -2.16 -11.93 -10.53
C HIS A 150 -2.44 -13.25 -11.21
N TRP A 151 -1.76 -13.49 -12.33
CA TRP A 151 -1.93 -14.69 -13.15
C TRP A 151 -1.61 -16.00 -12.41
N TRP A 152 -0.75 -15.98 -11.38
CA TRP A 152 -0.42 -17.17 -10.59
C TRP A 152 -1.48 -17.52 -9.54
N SER A 153 -2.43 -16.63 -9.28
CA SER A 153 -3.53 -16.84 -8.33
C SER A 153 -4.83 -17.27 -9.02
N LEU A 154 -4.79 -17.52 -10.34
CA LEU A 154 -5.94 -17.95 -11.11
C LEU A 154 -6.41 -19.34 -10.70
N SER A 155 -7.72 -19.50 -10.58
CA SER A 155 -8.38 -20.77 -10.31
C SER A 155 -9.55 -20.95 -11.26
N SER A 156 -9.73 -22.15 -11.80
CA SER A 156 -10.89 -22.50 -12.62
C SER A 156 -12.22 -22.45 -11.86
N SER A 157 -12.19 -22.44 -10.52
CA SER A 157 -13.39 -22.30 -9.68
C SER A 157 -13.85 -20.85 -9.50
N ARG A 158 -13.01 -19.86 -9.85
CA ARG A 158 -13.25 -18.43 -9.63
C ARG A 158 -13.38 -17.73 -10.97
N THR A 159 -14.60 -17.67 -11.48
CA THR A 159 -14.91 -17.11 -12.78
C THR A 159 -15.76 -15.85 -12.63
N LEU A 160 -15.74 -14.97 -13.62
CA LEU A 160 -16.55 -13.75 -13.62
C LEU A 160 -18.04 -14.10 -13.47
N ARG A 161 -18.48 -15.20 -14.12
CA ARG A 161 -19.87 -15.66 -14.03
C ARG A 161 -20.22 -16.15 -12.64
N SER A 162 -19.41 -17.05 -12.07
CA SER A 162 -19.74 -17.70 -10.81
C SER A 162 -19.73 -16.74 -9.62
N LEU A 163 -18.83 -15.75 -9.65
CA LEU A 163 -18.69 -14.77 -8.56
C LEU A 163 -19.64 -13.57 -8.70
N TYR A 164 -19.99 -13.15 -9.92
CA TYR A 164 -20.72 -11.90 -10.14
C TYR A 164 -21.94 -12.04 -11.06
N ILE A 165 -21.78 -12.50 -12.30
CA ILE A 165 -22.88 -12.40 -13.29
C ILE A 165 -24.08 -13.27 -12.90
N ASP A 166 -23.84 -14.55 -12.63
CA ASP A 166 -24.91 -15.51 -12.33
C ASP A 166 -25.67 -15.14 -11.04
N PRO A 167 -25.00 -14.82 -9.90
CA PRO A 167 -25.72 -14.37 -8.71
C PRO A 167 -26.45 -13.03 -8.92
N LEU A 168 -25.91 -12.09 -9.71
CA LEU A 168 -26.62 -10.84 -10.01
C LEU A 168 -27.88 -11.08 -10.84
N VAL A 169 -27.83 -11.95 -11.85
CA VAL A 169 -29.02 -12.34 -12.62
C VAL A 169 -30.08 -12.92 -11.70
N GLN A 170 -29.71 -13.82 -10.79
CA GLN A 170 -30.66 -14.44 -9.86
C GLN A 170 -31.30 -13.43 -8.90
N ILE A 171 -30.49 -12.52 -8.32
CA ILE A 171 -30.99 -11.46 -7.45
C ILE A 171 -31.99 -10.59 -8.21
N LEU A 172 -31.61 -10.11 -9.39
CA LEU A 172 -32.42 -9.16 -10.15
C LEU A 172 -33.69 -9.80 -10.72
N ASP A 173 -33.62 -11.05 -11.20
CA ASP A 173 -34.81 -11.80 -11.62
C ASP A 173 -35.79 -11.98 -10.47
N SER A 174 -35.29 -12.24 -9.26
CA SER A 174 -36.14 -12.38 -8.07
C SER A 174 -36.77 -11.04 -7.64
N MET A 175 -35.98 -9.95 -7.66
CA MET A 175 -36.44 -8.60 -7.31
C MET A 175 -37.45 -8.02 -8.31
N ASN A 176 -37.43 -8.48 -9.56
CA ASN A 176 -38.22 -7.92 -10.66
C ASN A 176 -39.28 -8.91 -11.21
N SER A 177 -39.58 -10.03 -10.55
CA SER A 177 -40.63 -10.98 -10.98
C SER A 177 -42.00 -10.68 -10.34
N PRO A 178 -43.14 -10.69 -11.08
CA PRO A 178 -43.31 -10.89 -12.52
C PRO A 178 -43.53 -9.54 -13.24
N TYR A 179 -42.64 -8.56 -13.04
CA TYR A 179 -42.67 -7.30 -13.80
C TYR A 179 -42.19 -7.47 -15.26
N SER A 180 -42.13 -8.71 -15.75
CA SER A 180 -41.67 -9.10 -17.10
C SER A 180 -42.60 -8.69 -18.24
N GLU A 181 -43.75 -8.06 -17.96
CA GLU A 181 -44.48 -7.28 -18.97
C GLU A 181 -43.94 -5.84 -18.98
N ILE A 182 -42.64 -5.69 -19.24
CA ILE A 182 -42.07 -4.39 -19.58
C ILE A 182 -42.69 -4.02 -20.92
N ASP A 183 -43.70 -3.15 -20.89
CA ASP A 183 -44.11 -2.38 -22.05
C ASP A 183 -42.84 -1.79 -22.69
N PRO A 184 -42.53 -2.11 -23.95
CA PRO A 184 -41.32 -1.62 -24.61
C PRO A 184 -41.26 -0.09 -24.68
N ASP A 185 -42.39 0.60 -24.54
CA ASP A 185 -42.50 2.06 -24.41
C ASP A 185 -42.42 2.56 -22.94
N SER A 186 -42.39 1.67 -21.95
CA SER A 186 -42.25 2.08 -20.55
C SER A 186 -40.83 2.56 -20.25
N THR A 187 -40.75 3.76 -19.68
CA THR A 187 -39.50 4.32 -19.11
C THR A 187 -39.23 3.78 -17.69
N ARG A 188 -39.89 2.69 -17.28
CA ARG A 188 -39.83 2.19 -15.91
C ARG A 188 -38.51 1.45 -15.70
N GLN A 189 -37.73 1.94 -14.75
CA GLN A 189 -36.45 1.34 -14.38
C GLN A 189 -36.67 0.07 -13.57
N ALA A 190 -35.93 -0.99 -13.89
CA ALA A 190 -35.87 -2.20 -13.07
C ALA A 190 -35.25 -1.89 -11.71
N PHE A 191 -35.70 -2.60 -10.67
CA PHE A 191 -35.14 -2.48 -9.33
C PHE A 191 -33.73 -3.09 -9.26
N GLY A 192 -32.85 -2.37 -8.59
CA GLY A 192 -31.49 -2.75 -8.25
C GLY A 192 -31.40 -3.79 -7.14
N VAL A 193 -30.18 -4.07 -6.72
CA VAL A 193 -29.88 -5.13 -5.74
C VAL A 193 -30.24 -4.74 -4.30
N PHE A 194 -30.48 -3.47 -4.01
CA PHE A 194 -30.81 -2.96 -2.67
C PHE A 194 -32.31 -2.65 -2.58
N ALA A 195 -33.10 -3.51 -1.92
CA ALA A 195 -34.55 -3.30 -1.80
C ALA A 195 -34.94 -2.00 -1.07
N ARG A 196 -34.09 -1.50 -0.17
CA ARG A 196 -34.30 -0.21 0.52
C ARG A 196 -34.09 1.02 -0.38
N SER A 197 -33.34 0.87 -1.47
CA SER A 197 -32.98 1.94 -2.40
C SER A 197 -32.88 1.37 -3.81
N PRO A 198 -34.02 0.90 -4.37
CA PRO A 198 -34.05 0.09 -5.59
C PRO A 198 -33.58 0.84 -6.84
N GLU A 199 -33.47 2.16 -6.80
CA GLU A 199 -32.93 2.99 -7.88
C GLU A 199 -31.40 3.05 -7.89
N THR A 200 -30.74 2.63 -6.81
CA THR A 200 -29.27 2.68 -6.71
C THR A 200 -28.63 1.58 -7.56
N PRO A 201 -27.84 1.93 -8.59
CA PRO A 201 -27.17 0.92 -9.39
C PRO A 201 -26.01 0.30 -8.61
N LEU A 202 -25.74 -0.98 -8.86
CA LEU A 202 -24.47 -1.59 -8.51
C LEU A 202 -23.48 -1.34 -9.65
N ILE A 203 -22.33 -0.75 -9.33
CA ILE A 203 -21.27 -0.49 -10.31
C ILE A 203 -20.31 -1.69 -10.32
N LEU A 204 -20.30 -2.45 -11.40
CA LEU A 204 -19.41 -3.59 -11.61
C LEU A 204 -18.19 -3.14 -12.41
N TYR A 205 -17.05 -3.03 -11.72
CA TYR A 205 -15.76 -2.78 -12.36
C TYR A 205 -15.21 -4.10 -12.92
N ILE A 206 -14.85 -4.09 -14.19
CA ILE A 206 -14.15 -5.18 -14.87
C ILE A 206 -12.74 -4.68 -15.18
N ASP A 207 -11.77 -5.06 -14.35
CA ASP A 207 -10.37 -4.71 -14.54
C ASP A 207 -9.67 -5.76 -15.40
N VAL A 208 -9.42 -5.43 -16.67
CA VAL A 208 -8.78 -6.35 -17.62
C VAL A 208 -7.27 -6.34 -17.40
N LYS A 209 -6.73 -7.48 -16.94
CA LYS A 209 -5.30 -7.59 -16.60
C LYS A 209 -4.40 -8.06 -17.75
N ASP A 210 -4.97 -8.67 -18.78
CA ASP A 210 -4.27 -9.17 -19.96
C ASP A 210 -4.62 -8.38 -21.23
N ASP A 211 -4.60 -9.00 -22.41
CA ASP A 211 -4.86 -8.33 -23.68
C ASP A 211 -6.37 -8.05 -23.88
N PRO A 212 -6.80 -6.77 -23.84
CA PRO A 212 -8.20 -6.43 -24.01
C PRO A 212 -8.77 -6.84 -25.37
N ALA A 213 -7.95 -6.93 -26.42
CA ALA A 213 -8.43 -7.31 -27.75
C ALA A 213 -9.00 -8.74 -27.79
N THR A 214 -8.51 -9.63 -26.94
CA THR A 214 -9.01 -11.01 -26.81
C THR A 214 -9.99 -11.17 -25.65
N THR A 215 -9.77 -10.45 -24.55
CA THR A 215 -10.54 -10.62 -23.30
C THR A 215 -11.88 -9.88 -23.33
N TRP A 216 -11.91 -8.65 -23.86
CA TRP A 216 -13.11 -7.81 -23.86
C TRP A 216 -14.30 -8.40 -24.64
N PRO A 217 -14.12 -9.04 -25.82
CA PRO A 217 -15.22 -9.73 -26.50
C PRO A 217 -15.89 -10.80 -25.64
N VAL A 218 -15.12 -11.56 -24.85
CA VAL A 218 -15.65 -12.58 -23.93
C VAL A 218 -16.38 -11.93 -22.76
N VAL A 219 -15.91 -10.77 -22.26
CA VAL A 219 -16.65 -9.98 -21.25
C VAL A 219 -18.02 -9.59 -21.80
N LEU A 220 -18.06 -9.01 -23.00
CA LEU A 220 -19.32 -8.59 -23.64
C LEU A 220 -20.29 -9.76 -23.84
N GLU A 221 -19.78 -10.94 -24.21
CA GLU A 221 -20.56 -12.17 -24.32
C GLU A 221 -21.12 -12.61 -22.95
N GLN A 222 -20.30 -12.65 -21.91
CA GLN A 222 -20.73 -13.07 -20.58
C GLN A 222 -21.73 -12.10 -19.94
N LEU A 223 -21.76 -10.83 -20.33
CA LEU A 223 -22.76 -9.84 -19.91
C LEU A 223 -24.14 -10.02 -20.55
N LYS A 224 -24.26 -10.87 -21.60
CA LYS A 224 -25.51 -11.08 -22.33
C LYS A 224 -26.73 -11.39 -21.46
N PRO A 225 -26.66 -12.25 -20.42
CA PRO A 225 -27.81 -12.53 -19.57
C PRO A 225 -28.41 -11.29 -18.88
N LEU A 226 -27.57 -10.33 -18.46
CA LEU A 226 -28.01 -9.06 -17.87
C LEU A 226 -28.55 -8.10 -18.94
N ARG A 227 -27.88 -8.06 -20.09
CA ARG A 227 -28.26 -7.22 -21.25
C ARG A 227 -29.62 -7.60 -21.81
N ASP A 228 -29.86 -8.89 -22.07
CA ASP A 228 -31.10 -9.41 -22.64
C ASP A 228 -32.32 -9.11 -21.73
N ARG A 229 -32.09 -8.94 -20.42
CA ARG A 229 -33.09 -8.57 -19.41
C ARG A 229 -33.23 -7.06 -19.17
N ARG A 230 -32.48 -6.23 -19.91
CA ARG A 230 -32.39 -4.77 -19.71
C ARG A 230 -31.95 -4.36 -18.29
N TYR A 231 -31.10 -5.15 -17.64
CA TYR A 231 -30.55 -4.82 -16.33
C TYR A 231 -29.30 -3.94 -16.37
N LEU A 232 -28.69 -3.77 -17.55
CA LEU A 232 -27.54 -2.90 -17.74
C LEU A 232 -27.97 -1.45 -17.97
N SER A 233 -27.30 -0.51 -17.29
CA SER A 233 -27.24 0.88 -17.72
C SER A 233 -26.69 0.95 -19.14
N ARG A 234 -27.23 1.84 -19.96
CA ARG A 234 -26.87 1.91 -21.38
C ARG A 234 -26.97 3.31 -21.95
N HIS A 235 -26.12 3.58 -22.93
CA HIS A 235 -26.36 4.61 -23.92
C HIS A 235 -27.29 4.07 -25.00
N GLU A 236 -28.34 4.81 -25.34
CA GLU A 236 -29.26 4.49 -26.43
C GLU A 236 -29.88 5.77 -26.97
N LYS A 237 -29.63 6.07 -28.25
CA LYS A 237 -30.27 7.20 -28.96
C LYS A 237 -31.61 6.74 -29.52
N MET A 238 -32.69 7.19 -28.89
CA MET A 238 -34.04 6.96 -29.37
C MET A 238 -34.35 7.85 -30.59
N PRO A 239 -34.95 7.33 -31.67
CA PRO A 239 -35.36 8.14 -32.83
C PRO A 239 -36.49 9.14 -32.54
N SER A 240 -37.16 9.05 -31.37
CA SER A 240 -38.35 9.84 -31.03
C SER A 240 -38.01 11.13 -30.26
N TRP A 241 -38.62 12.23 -30.70
CA TRP A 241 -38.23 13.63 -30.47
C TRP A 241 -38.60 14.22 -29.09
N THR A 242 -38.99 13.39 -28.12
CA THR A 242 -39.55 13.90 -26.86
C THR A 242 -38.50 14.15 -25.77
N THR A 243 -37.30 13.57 -25.87
CA THR A 243 -36.24 13.73 -24.86
C THR A 243 -34.84 13.70 -25.48
N ASN A 244 -33.98 14.66 -25.14
CA ASN A 244 -32.53 14.65 -25.46
C ASN A 244 -31.72 13.68 -24.55
N GLN A 245 -32.38 12.74 -23.89
CA GLN A 245 -31.75 11.78 -22.99
C GLN A 245 -31.17 10.62 -23.79
N SER A 246 -29.87 10.37 -23.65
CA SER A 246 -29.17 9.25 -24.27
C SER A 246 -28.69 8.21 -23.25
N PHE A 247 -28.57 8.56 -21.97
CA PHE A 247 -28.22 7.64 -20.90
C PHE A 247 -29.47 7.08 -20.23
N TRP A 248 -29.59 5.76 -20.19
CA TRP A 248 -30.68 5.01 -19.57
C TRP A 248 -30.12 4.21 -18.40
N PRO A 249 -30.48 4.56 -17.15
CA PRO A 249 -29.95 3.86 -15.99
C PRO A 249 -30.57 2.47 -15.87
N GLY A 250 -29.76 1.50 -15.47
CA GLY A 250 -30.16 0.14 -15.15
C GLY A 250 -29.69 -0.26 -13.75
N PRO A 251 -30.19 -1.37 -13.21
CA PRO A 251 -29.72 -1.98 -11.96
C PRO A 251 -28.20 -2.13 -11.85
N ILE A 252 -27.51 -2.41 -12.96
CA ILE A 252 -26.07 -2.65 -13.02
C ILE A 252 -25.42 -1.67 -14.00
N THR A 253 -24.38 -0.96 -13.57
CA THR A 253 -23.53 -0.18 -14.48
C THR A 253 -22.17 -0.88 -14.60
N VAL A 254 -21.80 -1.29 -15.81
CA VAL A 254 -20.52 -1.97 -16.05
C VAL A 254 -19.46 -0.96 -16.48
N VAL A 255 -18.31 -0.99 -15.81
CA VAL A 255 -17.19 -0.07 -16.04
C VAL A 255 -15.91 -0.87 -16.32
N GLY A 256 -15.36 -0.74 -17.52
CA GLY A 256 -14.09 -1.33 -17.90
C GLY A 256 -12.90 -0.52 -17.39
N THR A 257 -11.96 -1.19 -16.73
CA THR A 257 -10.73 -0.61 -16.18
C THR A 257 -9.49 -1.46 -16.52
N GLY A 258 -8.31 -1.10 -16.01
CA GLY A 258 -7.09 -1.82 -16.35
C GLY A 258 -6.66 -1.59 -17.80
N ASN A 259 -6.30 -2.65 -18.53
CA ASN A 259 -5.78 -2.52 -19.88
C ASN A 259 -6.84 -2.10 -20.91
N ILE A 260 -8.14 -2.35 -20.68
CA ILE A 260 -9.19 -1.89 -21.60
C ILE A 260 -9.32 -0.35 -21.60
N GLY A 261 -9.05 0.31 -20.48
CA GLY A 261 -9.06 1.79 -20.41
C GLY A 261 -8.03 2.45 -21.33
N LYS A 262 -6.97 1.72 -21.72
CA LYS A 262 -5.94 2.18 -22.66
C LYS A 262 -6.31 1.88 -24.13
N ARG A 263 -7.34 1.07 -24.35
CA ARG A 263 -7.77 0.55 -25.66
C ARG A 263 -9.23 0.90 -25.93
N ARG A 264 -9.52 2.21 -25.97
CA ARG A 264 -10.85 2.75 -26.30
C ARG A 264 -11.39 2.21 -27.63
N ASP A 265 -10.49 2.00 -28.60
CA ASP A 265 -10.80 1.37 -29.88
C ASP A 265 -11.40 -0.03 -29.74
N VAL A 266 -10.93 -0.83 -28.78
CA VAL A 266 -11.47 -2.17 -28.50
C VAL A 266 -12.85 -2.09 -27.87
N ASN A 267 -13.10 -1.10 -27.00
CA ASN A 267 -14.43 -0.90 -26.41
C ASN A 267 -15.46 -0.42 -27.45
N ILE A 268 -15.06 0.46 -28.36
CA ILE A 268 -15.89 0.92 -29.48
C ILE A 268 -16.16 -0.23 -30.46
N GLY A 269 -15.14 -1.04 -30.72
CA GLY A 269 -15.21 -2.18 -31.63
C GLY A 269 -15.20 -1.77 -33.10
N ASN A 270 -15.58 -2.71 -33.96
CA ASN A 270 -15.47 -2.57 -35.42
C ASN A 270 -16.67 -1.85 -36.08
N ASP A 271 -17.69 -1.48 -35.30
CA ASP A 271 -18.90 -0.80 -35.77
C ASP A 271 -19.14 0.46 -34.92
N PRO A 272 -18.38 1.56 -35.19
CA PRO A 272 -18.47 2.78 -34.42
C PRO A 272 -19.86 3.41 -34.51
N GLU A 273 -20.51 3.35 -35.68
CA GLU A 273 -21.86 3.90 -35.85
C GLU A 273 -22.85 3.23 -34.91
N ARG A 274 -22.83 1.89 -34.83
CA ARG A 274 -23.66 1.17 -33.86
C ARG A 274 -23.31 1.54 -32.43
N TRP A 275 -22.03 1.63 -32.09
CA TRP A 275 -21.59 1.99 -30.74
C TRP A 275 -22.05 3.41 -30.34
N HIS A 276 -22.00 4.37 -31.26
CA HIS A 276 -22.50 5.74 -31.09
C HIS A 276 -24.03 5.84 -30.96
N GLN A 277 -24.76 4.82 -31.41
CA GLN A 277 -26.21 4.73 -31.21
C GLN A 277 -26.54 3.96 -29.93
N HIS A 278 -25.76 2.93 -29.61
CA HIS A 278 -26.03 2.03 -28.49
C HIS A 278 -24.76 1.34 -27.95
N HIS A 279 -24.53 1.46 -26.65
CA HIS A 279 -23.59 0.64 -25.89
C HIS A 279 -24.03 0.54 -24.42
N ASP A 280 -23.65 -0.53 -23.72
CA ASP A 280 -24.07 -0.81 -22.33
C ASP A 280 -22.89 -1.14 -21.40
N VAL A 281 -21.70 -0.77 -21.85
CA VAL A 281 -20.47 -0.80 -21.06
C VAL A 281 -19.78 0.55 -21.18
N PHE A 282 -19.24 1.02 -20.07
CA PHE A 282 -18.59 2.31 -19.94
C PHE A 282 -17.12 2.09 -19.57
N LEU A 283 -16.29 3.11 -19.69
CA LEU A 283 -14.91 3.08 -19.23
C LEU A 283 -14.71 3.95 -17.98
N ASP A 284 -13.61 3.71 -17.27
CA ASP A 284 -13.10 4.58 -16.22
C ASP A 284 -12.13 5.61 -16.82
N ALA A 285 -12.46 6.90 -16.70
CA ALA A 285 -11.64 7.98 -17.22
C ALA A 285 -10.44 8.27 -16.31
N PRO A 286 -9.30 8.74 -16.85
CA PRO A 286 -8.18 9.20 -16.04
C PRO A 286 -8.48 10.55 -15.39
N LEU A 287 -8.78 10.55 -14.09
CA LEU A 287 -9.29 11.73 -13.36
C LEU A 287 -8.31 12.93 -13.38
N ASP A 288 -7.00 12.69 -13.34
CA ASP A 288 -5.99 13.75 -13.35
C ASP A 288 -5.74 14.37 -14.73
N LEU A 289 -6.31 13.78 -15.79
CA LEU A 289 -6.19 14.28 -17.16
C LEU A 289 -7.45 15.01 -17.63
N LEU A 290 -8.57 14.93 -16.91
CA LEU A 290 -9.83 15.59 -17.29
C LEU A 290 -9.73 17.12 -17.39
N ASN A 291 -8.80 17.72 -16.65
CA ASN A 291 -8.55 19.17 -16.66
C ASN A 291 -7.33 19.58 -17.50
N LYS A 292 -6.64 18.63 -18.14
CA LYS A 292 -5.45 18.89 -18.96
C LYS A 292 -5.84 18.96 -20.44
N PRO A 293 -5.18 19.83 -21.23
CA PRO A 293 -5.30 19.78 -22.68
C PRO A 293 -4.84 18.40 -23.20
N GLY A 294 -5.74 17.64 -23.82
CA GLY A 294 -5.50 16.22 -24.16
C GLY A 294 -6.79 15.39 -24.16
N LEU A 295 -7.66 15.65 -23.18
CA LEU A 295 -9.07 15.19 -23.11
C LEU A 295 -9.97 16.42 -23.32
N CYS A 296 -9.78 17.10 -24.45
CA CYS A 296 -10.41 18.38 -24.72
C CYS A 296 -11.85 18.20 -25.25
N ARG A 297 -12.72 19.13 -24.84
CA ARG A 297 -14.09 19.30 -25.33
C ARG A 297 -14.19 19.90 -26.75
N LYS A 298 -13.17 19.72 -27.61
CA LYS A 298 -13.17 20.10 -29.05
C LYS A 298 -11.91 19.67 -29.82
N ASN A 299 -12.13 19.37 -31.10
CA ASN A 299 -11.19 18.95 -32.16
C ASN A 299 -9.84 19.69 -32.19
N ASP A 300 -8.79 18.99 -31.77
CA ASP A 300 -7.47 19.10 -32.38
C ASP A 300 -6.85 17.70 -32.46
N SER A 301 -6.06 17.45 -33.50
CA SER A 301 -5.59 16.14 -33.98
C SER A 301 -4.74 15.31 -33.00
N SER A 302 -4.47 15.81 -31.79
CA SER A 302 -3.80 15.09 -30.71
C SER A 302 -4.70 14.80 -29.48
N CYS A 303 -5.97 15.24 -29.51
CA CYS A 303 -6.93 15.06 -28.42
C CYS A 303 -8.07 14.17 -28.91
N MET A 304 -8.18 12.95 -28.38
CA MET A 304 -9.35 12.12 -28.65
C MET A 304 -10.54 12.72 -27.90
N GLU A 305 -11.51 13.27 -28.63
CA GLU A 305 -12.78 13.76 -28.07
C GLU A 305 -13.42 12.68 -27.19
N ILE A 306 -13.88 13.09 -26.00
CA ILE A 306 -14.69 12.23 -25.13
C ILE A 306 -16.00 12.00 -25.86
N GLN A 307 -16.30 10.75 -26.17
CA GLN A 307 -17.56 10.40 -26.81
C GLN A 307 -18.69 10.45 -25.78
N GLU A 308 -19.91 10.70 -26.27
CA GLU A 308 -21.09 10.77 -25.42
C GLU A 308 -21.30 9.45 -24.65
N ASN A 309 -21.48 9.55 -23.32
CA ASN A 309 -21.61 8.42 -22.40
C ASN A 309 -20.50 7.37 -22.54
N GLU A 310 -19.28 7.74 -22.93
CA GLU A 310 -18.19 6.78 -23.01
C GLU A 310 -17.67 6.33 -21.64
N PHE A 311 -17.63 7.26 -20.70
CA PHE A 311 -17.14 7.06 -19.35
C PHE A 311 -18.29 7.19 -18.35
N TYR A 312 -18.21 6.43 -17.26
CA TYR A 312 -19.16 6.53 -16.14
C TYR A 312 -18.48 7.00 -14.85
N THR A 313 -17.23 6.60 -14.66
CA THR A 313 -16.40 7.00 -13.54
C THR A 313 -15.12 7.67 -14.02
N ALA A 314 -14.43 8.34 -13.11
CA ALA A 314 -13.10 8.86 -13.32
C ALA A 314 -12.23 8.58 -12.10
N SER A 315 -11.12 7.85 -12.29
CA SER A 315 -10.25 7.45 -11.19
C SER A 315 -8.80 7.90 -11.36
N VAL A 316 -8.08 8.03 -10.24
CA VAL A 316 -6.61 8.21 -10.21
C VAL A 316 -6.03 7.70 -8.89
N SER A 317 -4.75 7.32 -8.88
CA SER A 317 -4.02 7.04 -7.65
C SER A 317 -3.86 8.31 -6.84
N LEU A 318 -4.22 8.24 -5.55
CA LEU A 318 -4.01 9.35 -4.62
C LEU A 318 -2.52 9.69 -4.52
N TRP A 319 -1.66 8.68 -4.45
CA TRP A 319 -0.22 8.85 -4.32
C TRP A 319 0.41 9.44 -5.59
N SER A 320 0.07 8.90 -6.76
CA SER A 320 0.61 9.36 -8.04
C SER A 320 0.27 10.83 -8.30
N THR A 321 -0.92 11.27 -7.89
CA THR A 321 -1.38 12.64 -8.19
C THR A 321 -1.05 13.67 -7.11
N LEU A 322 -1.07 13.30 -5.83
CA LEU A 322 -0.83 14.23 -4.70
C LEU A 322 0.51 14.02 -3.99
N GLY A 323 1.18 12.88 -4.20
CA GLY A 323 2.33 12.46 -3.41
C GLY A 323 1.96 12.08 -1.98
N SER A 324 2.92 12.19 -1.07
CA SER A 324 2.72 11.87 0.34
C SER A 324 1.78 12.83 1.06
N VAL A 325 0.82 12.25 1.79
CA VAL A 325 -0.13 12.98 2.66
C VAL A 325 0.01 12.55 4.12
N PHE A 326 1.13 11.90 4.48
CA PHE A 326 1.39 11.42 5.83
C PHE A 326 1.39 12.55 6.88
N GLY A 327 1.94 13.72 6.53
CA GLY A 327 1.88 14.93 7.37
C GLY A 327 0.53 15.67 7.34
N GLY A 328 -0.48 15.09 6.70
CA GLY A 328 -1.74 15.74 6.36
C GLY A 328 -1.76 16.37 4.97
N PHE A 329 -2.95 16.72 4.49
CA PHE A 329 -3.12 17.39 3.20
C PHE A 329 -2.71 18.87 3.28
N SER A 330 -1.78 19.26 2.42
CA SER A 330 -1.44 20.67 2.18
C SER A 330 -2.53 21.38 1.38
N GLN A 331 -2.55 22.73 1.43
CA GLN A 331 -3.52 23.52 0.67
C GLN A 331 -3.38 23.35 -0.86
N SER A 332 -2.15 23.12 -1.36
CA SER A 332 -1.92 22.83 -2.77
C SER A 332 -2.50 21.48 -3.18
N GLN A 333 -2.30 20.42 -2.37
CA GLN A 333 -2.89 19.10 -2.60
C GLN A 333 -4.43 19.16 -2.60
N LEU A 334 -5.04 19.87 -1.63
CA LEU A 334 -6.49 20.06 -1.59
C LEU A 334 -7.01 20.82 -2.82
N LYS A 335 -6.26 21.82 -3.33
CA LYS A 335 -6.64 22.55 -4.54
C LYS A 335 -6.64 21.64 -5.78
N ILE A 336 -5.64 20.76 -5.91
CA ILE A 336 -5.57 19.78 -7.01
C ILE A 336 -6.77 18.83 -6.94
N MET A 337 -7.04 18.27 -5.76
CA MET A 337 -8.16 17.35 -5.52
C MET A 337 -9.51 17.98 -5.87
N ARG A 338 -9.77 19.20 -5.39
CA ARG A 338 -11.01 19.93 -5.70
C ARG A 338 -11.17 20.17 -7.20
N ALA A 339 -10.08 20.52 -7.90
CA ALA A 339 -10.13 20.75 -9.35
C ALA A 339 -10.42 19.46 -10.13
N GLN A 340 -9.86 18.33 -9.71
CA GLN A 340 -10.13 17.01 -10.28
C GLN A 340 -11.59 16.57 -10.06
N ILE A 341 -12.06 16.63 -8.81
CA ILE A 341 -13.45 16.30 -8.46
C ILE A 341 -14.42 17.18 -9.24
N GLN A 342 -14.13 18.49 -9.35
CA GLN A 342 -14.98 19.40 -10.12
C GLN A 342 -15.00 19.04 -11.61
N ALA A 343 -13.85 18.71 -12.21
CA ALA A 343 -13.79 18.32 -13.62
C ALA A 343 -14.59 17.04 -13.91
N ALA A 344 -14.58 16.05 -13.00
CA ALA A 344 -15.44 14.88 -13.11
C ALA A 344 -16.94 15.25 -13.03
N LYS A 345 -17.31 16.10 -12.06
CA LYS A 345 -18.70 16.58 -11.90
C LYS A 345 -19.21 17.34 -13.12
N ASP A 346 -18.39 18.18 -13.73
CA ASP A 346 -18.73 18.94 -14.95
C ASP A 346 -18.99 18.04 -16.16
N LEU A 347 -18.51 16.80 -16.11
CA LEU A 347 -18.71 15.74 -17.10
C LEU A 347 -19.72 14.67 -16.64
N ASN A 348 -20.37 14.86 -15.49
CA ASN A 348 -21.29 13.90 -14.88
C ASN A 348 -20.65 12.51 -14.63
N LEU A 349 -19.36 12.49 -14.26
CA LEU A 349 -18.61 11.28 -13.91
C LEU A 349 -18.45 11.16 -12.40
N LEU A 350 -18.50 9.94 -11.88
CA LEU A 350 -18.22 9.66 -10.47
C LEU A 350 -16.70 9.64 -10.23
N SER A 351 -16.22 10.54 -9.37
CA SER A 351 -14.80 10.59 -9.00
C SER A 351 -14.42 9.49 -8.00
N ARG A 352 -13.24 8.89 -8.17
CA ARG A 352 -12.65 7.89 -7.25
C ARG A 352 -11.15 8.09 -7.11
N TYR A 353 -10.63 7.93 -5.89
CA TYR A 353 -9.19 7.82 -5.64
C TYR A 353 -8.85 6.39 -5.21
N TRP A 354 -7.85 5.76 -5.84
CA TRP A 354 -7.30 4.46 -5.43
C TRP A 354 -5.93 4.62 -4.76
N GLU A 355 -5.32 3.51 -4.31
CA GLU A 355 -4.10 3.54 -3.46
C GLU A 355 -4.31 4.29 -2.15
N LEU A 356 -5.50 4.14 -1.55
CA LEU A 356 -5.77 4.72 -0.24
C LEU A 356 -5.06 3.94 0.87
N PRO A 357 -4.55 4.61 1.92
CA PRO A 357 -3.88 3.92 3.00
C PRO A 357 -4.82 2.99 3.72
N SER A 358 -4.39 1.75 3.96
CA SER A 358 -5.13 0.77 4.77
C SER A 358 -4.73 0.80 6.25
N TRP A 359 -3.48 1.21 6.54
CA TRP A 359 -2.91 1.26 7.89
C TRP A 359 -1.91 2.42 8.04
N PRO A 360 -1.71 3.00 9.25
CA PRO A 360 -2.51 2.83 10.46
C PRO A 360 -3.98 3.21 10.28
N VAL A 361 -4.89 2.59 11.03
CA VAL A 361 -6.34 2.89 10.93
C VAL A 361 -6.64 4.36 11.18
N SER A 362 -5.91 5.02 12.08
CA SER A 362 -6.06 6.45 12.32
C SER A 362 -5.72 7.27 11.08
N TYR A 363 -4.63 6.93 10.36
CA TYR A 363 -4.23 7.56 9.10
C TYR A 363 -5.22 7.28 7.97
N ARG A 364 -5.64 6.02 7.80
CA ARG A 364 -6.71 5.62 6.88
C ARG A 364 -7.97 6.45 7.08
N ASN A 365 -8.49 6.46 8.31
CA ASN A 365 -9.71 7.18 8.67
C ASN A 365 -9.57 8.69 8.43
N TYR A 366 -8.39 9.27 8.70
CA TYR A 366 -8.09 10.66 8.36
C TYR A 366 -8.18 10.92 6.86
N VAL A 367 -7.50 10.12 6.03
CA VAL A 367 -7.51 10.27 4.57
C VAL A 367 -8.92 10.11 4.02
N TRP A 368 -9.63 9.04 4.40
CA TRP A 368 -11.01 8.79 3.98
C TRP A 368 -11.95 9.94 4.33
N ARG A 369 -11.82 10.48 5.55
CA ARG A 369 -12.60 11.64 6.00
C ARG A 369 -12.33 12.88 5.16
N VAL A 370 -11.05 13.18 4.86
CA VAL A 370 -10.69 14.35 4.06
C VAL A 370 -11.23 14.21 2.63
N ILE A 371 -10.92 13.13 1.92
CA ILE A 371 -11.36 12.96 0.52
C ILE A 371 -12.89 12.95 0.38
N THR A 372 -13.58 12.33 1.33
CA THR A 372 -15.05 12.32 1.36
C THR A 372 -15.61 13.71 1.63
N ARG A 373 -14.97 14.49 2.52
CA ARG A 373 -15.36 15.88 2.79
C ARG A 373 -15.12 16.80 1.59
N GLU A 374 -14.05 16.56 0.83
CA GLU A 374 -13.78 17.28 -0.42
C GLU A 374 -14.73 16.86 -1.56
N GLY A 375 -15.53 15.81 -1.33
CA GLY A 375 -16.67 15.45 -2.17
C GLY A 375 -16.34 14.46 -3.27
N VAL A 376 -15.41 13.52 -3.03
CA VAL A 376 -15.25 12.33 -3.87
C VAL A 376 -16.56 11.52 -3.89
N ASP A 377 -16.94 11.00 -5.04
CA ASP A 377 -18.24 10.34 -5.21
C ASP A 377 -18.21 8.87 -4.78
N LEU A 378 -17.10 8.18 -5.06
CA LEU A 378 -16.92 6.76 -4.79
C LEU A 378 -15.67 6.52 -3.94
N LEU A 379 -15.85 6.03 -2.71
CA LEU A 379 -14.74 5.72 -1.80
C LEU A 379 -14.17 4.32 -2.09
N ASN A 380 -12.92 4.26 -2.55
CA ASN A 380 -12.19 3.00 -2.70
C ASN A 380 -11.85 2.38 -1.33
N ALA A 381 -12.20 1.12 -1.08
CA ALA A 381 -11.94 0.52 0.22
C ALA A 381 -11.63 -0.98 0.17
N ASP A 382 -10.61 -1.38 0.93
CA ASP A 382 -10.37 -2.77 1.30
C ASP A 382 -11.17 -3.15 2.57
N ASP A 383 -11.40 -2.22 3.49
CA ASP A 383 -12.27 -2.41 4.67
C ASP A 383 -13.66 -1.83 4.36
N VAL A 384 -14.47 -2.64 3.65
CA VAL A 384 -15.79 -2.24 3.14
C VAL A 384 -16.79 -1.93 4.25
N VAL A 385 -16.71 -2.63 5.39
CA VAL A 385 -17.60 -2.40 6.53
C VAL A 385 -17.31 -1.04 7.16
N SER A 386 -16.03 -0.73 7.41
CA SER A 386 -15.65 0.60 7.91
C SER A 386 -16.01 1.70 6.91
N ALA A 387 -15.80 1.46 5.61
CA ALA A 387 -16.11 2.43 4.57
C ALA A 387 -17.61 2.76 4.49
N ALA A 388 -18.47 1.74 4.49
CA ALA A 388 -19.90 1.94 4.39
C ALA A 388 -20.50 2.61 5.63
N ARG A 389 -20.00 2.27 6.83
CA ARG A 389 -20.50 2.82 8.10
C ARG A 389 -20.15 4.29 8.34
N ARG A 390 -19.13 4.82 7.65
CA ARG A 390 -18.66 6.23 7.75
C ARG A 390 -18.33 6.72 9.17
N TYR A 391 -18.10 5.83 10.13
CA TYR A 391 -17.62 6.18 11.48
C TYR A 391 -16.10 6.31 11.52
N TRP A 392 -15.55 7.38 10.92
CA TRP A 392 -14.10 7.62 10.83
C TRP A 392 -13.62 8.71 11.77
N VAL A 393 -14.05 8.65 13.03
CA VAL A 393 -13.67 9.62 14.05
C VAL A 393 -12.35 9.17 14.68
N SER A 394 -11.24 9.50 14.02
CA SER A 394 -9.89 9.42 14.61
C SER A 394 -9.21 10.79 14.57
N ASP A 395 -8.58 11.16 15.68
CA ASP A 395 -7.86 12.43 15.83
C ASP A 395 -6.40 12.25 15.39
N TYR A 396 -6.19 11.73 14.18
CA TYR A 396 -4.87 11.31 13.67
C TYR A 396 -3.77 12.37 13.85
N MET A 397 -4.06 13.65 13.62
CA MET A 397 -3.06 14.72 13.80
C MET A 397 -2.62 14.85 15.27
N ARG A 398 -3.53 14.58 16.21
CA ARG A 398 -3.22 14.49 17.63
C ARG A 398 -2.39 13.25 17.93
N ASP A 399 -2.73 12.11 17.33
CA ASP A 399 -1.94 10.87 17.46
C ASP A 399 -0.52 11.06 16.94
N VAL A 400 -0.33 11.67 15.76
CA VAL A 400 0.99 11.96 15.18
C VAL A 400 1.78 12.92 16.08
N ALA A 401 1.15 13.98 16.58
CA ALA A 401 1.81 14.90 17.51
C ALA A 401 2.25 14.20 18.80
N LEU A 402 1.42 13.31 19.35
CA LEU A 402 1.75 12.50 20.52
C LEU A 402 2.91 11.53 20.22
N HIS A 403 2.84 10.77 19.13
CA HIS A 403 3.89 9.83 18.74
C HIS A 403 5.22 10.53 18.42
N GLY A 404 5.19 11.66 17.72
CA GLY A 404 6.37 12.50 17.49
C GLY A 404 7.00 12.99 18.80
N SER A 405 6.18 13.38 19.78
CA SER A 405 6.67 13.78 21.10
C SER A 405 7.29 12.61 21.88
N HIS A 406 6.73 11.41 21.77
CA HIS A 406 7.26 10.20 22.39
C HIS A 406 8.57 9.76 21.72
N LEU A 407 8.64 9.78 20.39
CA LEU A 407 9.86 9.44 19.66
C LEU A 407 10.99 10.43 19.96
N ALA A 408 10.69 11.72 20.03
CA ALA A 408 11.65 12.76 20.43
C ALA A 408 12.13 12.57 21.88
N ARG A 409 11.24 12.16 22.80
CA ARG A 409 11.63 11.83 24.18
C ARG A 409 12.49 10.57 24.26
N VAL A 410 12.19 9.55 23.47
CA VAL A 410 13.00 8.32 23.40
C VAL A 410 14.37 8.59 22.80
N LEU A 411 14.45 9.32 21.68
CA LEU A 411 15.71 9.77 21.08
C LEU A 411 16.50 10.68 22.03
N GLY A 412 15.82 11.59 22.74
CA GLY A 412 16.42 12.42 23.77
C GLY A 412 16.97 11.61 24.95
N LEU A 413 16.26 10.58 25.41
CA LEU A 413 16.72 9.66 26.46
C LEU A 413 17.91 8.80 25.99
N VAL A 414 17.89 8.32 24.74
CA VAL A 414 19.01 7.57 24.14
C VAL A 414 20.24 8.45 24.00
N LEU A 415 20.08 9.70 23.57
CA LEU A 415 21.17 10.68 23.49
C LEU A 415 21.70 11.05 24.88
N LEU A 416 20.81 11.32 25.85
CA LEU A 416 21.16 11.59 27.25
C LEU A 416 21.87 10.41 27.91
N TYR A 417 21.49 9.16 27.58
CA TYR A 417 22.16 7.96 28.09
C TYR A 417 23.56 7.80 27.46
N ARG A 418 23.69 8.10 26.17
CA ARG A 418 24.97 8.07 25.44
C ARG A 418 25.94 9.17 25.89
N THR A 419 25.43 10.33 26.32
CA THR A 419 26.23 11.40 26.95
C THR A 419 26.35 11.24 28.48
N GLY A 420 25.47 10.45 29.09
CA GLY A 420 25.44 10.20 30.54
C GLY A 420 26.57 9.30 31.02
N GLU A 421 27.10 8.43 30.16
CA GLU A 421 28.37 7.73 30.42
C GLU A 421 29.60 8.65 30.34
N THR A 422 29.45 9.88 29.82
CA THR A 422 30.52 10.89 29.79
C THR A 422 30.41 11.94 30.89
N ILE A 423 29.28 12.03 31.61
CA ILE A 423 29.02 13.13 32.58
C ILE A 423 28.80 12.66 34.03
N LEU A 424 28.68 11.35 34.29
CA LEU A 424 28.60 10.84 35.67
C LEU A 424 29.87 10.07 36.10
N GLY A 425 30.90 10.87 36.43
CA GLY A 425 32.05 10.53 37.26
C GLY A 425 33.28 11.39 36.92
N PRO A 426 33.87 12.22 37.83
CA PRO A 426 33.82 12.13 39.30
C PRO A 426 33.33 13.44 39.99
N PHE A 427 32.18 13.39 40.66
CA PHE A 427 31.92 14.22 41.84
C PHE A 427 31.76 13.29 43.04
N ALA A 428 32.89 12.74 43.49
CA ALA A 428 33.03 12.18 44.83
C ALA A 428 34.47 12.43 45.29
N ASN A 429 34.60 13.37 46.24
CA ASN A 429 35.75 13.65 47.09
C ASN A 429 36.99 14.29 46.47
N VAL A 430 37.13 15.62 46.58
CA VAL A 430 38.34 16.27 47.12
C VAL A 430 37.93 17.53 47.90
N VAL A 431 38.30 17.54 49.17
CA VAL A 431 38.33 18.67 50.11
C VAL A 431 39.69 19.38 49.93
N GLU A 432 39.70 20.70 50.19
CA GLU A 432 40.86 21.58 50.43
C GLU A 432 41.67 22.12 49.23
N GLY A 433 41.55 23.46 49.06
CA GLY A 433 42.72 24.35 49.06
C GLY A 433 43.30 24.77 47.70
N GLY A 434 43.40 26.08 47.48
CA GLY A 434 44.50 26.67 46.71
C GLY A 434 44.14 27.46 45.45
N ILE A 435 44.63 28.70 45.42
CA ILE A 435 44.46 29.78 44.44
C ILE A 435 45.47 29.66 43.27
N ALA A 436 45.15 30.33 42.15
CA ALA A 436 46.05 30.83 41.07
C ALA A 436 46.63 29.78 40.10
N GLU A 437 46.99 30.06 38.84
CA GLU A 437 46.96 31.21 37.92
C GLU A 437 47.30 30.63 36.52
N ASP A 438 46.86 31.30 35.46
CA ASP A 438 47.40 31.29 34.07
C ASP A 438 47.56 29.99 33.25
N GLY A 439 47.23 30.12 31.95
CA GLY A 439 47.91 29.34 30.90
C GLY A 439 47.00 28.84 29.76
N GLN A 440 47.22 29.38 28.57
CA GLN A 440 46.61 29.01 27.28
C GLN A 440 46.67 27.50 26.97
N VAL A 441 45.63 26.99 26.27
CA VAL A 441 45.69 25.68 25.60
C VAL A 441 46.00 25.89 24.13
N ASP A 442 47.19 25.44 23.72
CA ASP A 442 47.66 25.36 22.34
C ASP A 442 47.38 23.95 21.80
N ILE A 443 46.70 23.82 20.66
CA ILE A 443 46.37 22.53 20.04
C ILE A 443 47.43 22.22 18.99
N GLN A 444 48.41 21.37 19.34
CA GLN A 444 49.29 20.71 18.37
C GLN A 444 48.69 19.37 17.94
N LEU A 445 48.33 19.26 16.65
CA LEU A 445 48.07 18.00 15.97
C LEU A 445 49.41 17.34 15.62
N LEU A 446 49.80 16.29 16.35
CA LEU A 446 50.90 15.41 15.96
C LEU A 446 50.36 14.27 15.09
N HIS A 447 50.73 14.34 13.81
CA HIS A 447 50.61 13.25 12.86
C HIS A 447 51.90 12.42 12.91
N GLU A 448 51.79 11.11 13.17
CA GLU A 448 52.83 10.15 12.78
C GLU A 448 52.23 9.08 11.84
N PRO A 449 52.89 8.76 10.72
CA PRO A 449 52.44 7.74 9.77
C PRO A 449 53.05 6.37 10.09
N ARG A 450 52.25 5.29 9.94
CA ARG A 450 52.80 3.96 9.68
C ARG A 450 52.79 3.66 8.18
N PRO A 451 53.86 3.08 7.63
CA PRO A 451 53.95 2.72 6.23
C PRO A 451 53.27 1.37 5.96
N ASP A 452 53.11 1.09 4.68
CA ASP A 452 52.66 -0.17 4.06
C ASP A 452 51.18 -0.23 3.69
N LEU A 453 50.87 0.42 2.57
CA LEU A 453 50.07 -0.16 1.47
C LEU A 453 50.23 0.74 0.23
N HIS A 454 50.71 0.13 -0.86
CA HIS A 454 50.94 0.82 -2.14
C HIS A 454 49.67 1.49 -2.66
N GLU A 455 49.65 2.83 -2.64
CA GLU A 455 48.75 3.67 -3.42
C GLU A 455 49.01 3.47 -4.92
N LYS A 456 47.97 3.10 -5.67
CA LYS A 456 47.82 3.55 -7.07
C LYS A 456 46.77 4.66 -7.07
N LYS A 457 47.23 5.91 -6.92
CA LYS A 457 46.41 7.12 -7.05
C LYS A 457 45.96 7.31 -8.51
N ARG A 458 44.65 7.30 -8.76
CA ARG A 458 44.00 8.17 -9.77
C ARG A 458 42.59 8.55 -9.31
N SER A 459 42.36 9.86 -9.30
CA SER A 459 41.11 10.65 -9.14
C SER A 459 40.24 10.39 -7.90
N GLY A 460 40.01 11.45 -7.14
CA GLY A 460 39.24 11.45 -5.90
C GLY A 460 37.78 11.03 -6.07
N GLN A 461 37.47 9.88 -5.48
CA GLN A 461 36.19 9.52 -4.87
C GLN A 461 36.52 8.34 -3.96
N THR A 462 36.43 8.52 -2.65
CA THR A 462 36.53 7.40 -1.70
C THR A 462 35.18 6.69 -1.69
N GLU A 463 34.98 5.73 -2.59
CA GLU A 463 33.84 4.81 -2.49
C GLU A 463 34.07 3.86 -1.31
N LEU A 464 33.19 3.93 -0.32
CA LEU A 464 33.12 2.95 0.75
C LEU A 464 32.37 1.72 0.20
N ILE A 465 33.09 0.76 -0.37
CA ILE A 465 32.48 -0.51 -0.81
C ILE A 465 32.26 -1.38 0.43
N VAL A 466 31.01 -1.43 0.90
CA VAL A 466 30.56 -2.37 1.94
C VAL A 466 30.11 -3.65 1.26
N CYS A 467 30.93 -4.71 1.29
CA CYS A 467 30.51 -6.04 0.86
C CYS A 467 29.69 -6.72 1.96
N VAL A 468 28.37 -6.69 1.83
CA VAL A 468 27.45 -7.48 2.67
C VAL A 468 27.26 -8.87 2.05
N ARG A 469 27.56 -9.93 2.80
CA ARG A 469 27.30 -11.30 2.37
C ARG A 469 25.85 -11.65 2.72
N VAL A 470 24.96 -11.57 1.74
CA VAL A 470 23.53 -11.88 1.88
C VAL A 470 23.33 -13.38 1.60
N SER A 471 22.66 -14.09 2.50
CA SER A 471 22.30 -15.49 2.27
C SER A 471 21.19 -15.60 1.21
N GLN A 472 21.10 -16.73 0.51
CA GLN A 472 20.11 -16.94 -0.56
C GLN A 472 18.66 -16.82 -0.05
N GLU A 473 18.42 -17.13 1.23
CA GLU A 473 17.13 -16.97 1.92
C GLU A 473 16.80 -15.50 2.21
N SER A 474 17.82 -14.66 2.46
CA SER A 474 17.65 -13.23 2.71
C SER A 474 17.35 -12.43 1.43
N MET A 475 17.75 -12.93 0.25
CA MET A 475 17.33 -12.34 -1.04
C MET A 475 15.86 -12.61 -1.36
N GLN A 476 15.30 -13.75 -0.96
CA GLN A 476 13.87 -14.03 -1.14
C GLN A 476 13.00 -13.14 -0.24
N ALA A 477 13.44 -12.84 0.98
CA ALA A 477 12.72 -11.90 1.86
C ALA A 477 12.77 -10.45 1.36
N LEU A 478 13.87 -10.03 0.71
CA LEU A 478 13.98 -8.68 0.13
C LEU A 478 13.08 -8.47 -1.09
N MET A 479 12.86 -9.51 -1.91
CA MET A 479 11.98 -9.43 -3.07
C MET A 479 10.48 -9.42 -2.72
N VAL A 480 10.10 -9.95 -1.55
CA VAL A 480 8.72 -9.88 -1.05
C VAL A 480 8.39 -8.49 -0.48
N ALA A 481 9.40 -7.78 0.04
CA ALA A 481 9.21 -6.43 0.61
C ALA A 481 9.16 -5.30 -0.44
N SER A 482 9.56 -5.55 -1.68
CA SER A 482 9.44 -4.58 -2.78
C SER A 482 8.02 -4.42 -3.34
N ASP A 483 7.07 -5.27 -2.94
CA ASP A 483 5.70 -5.30 -3.47
C ASP A 483 4.69 -4.44 -2.71
N VAL A 484 5.08 -3.83 -1.57
CA VAL A 484 4.12 -3.11 -0.71
C VAL A 484 4.73 -1.82 -0.19
N GLY A 485 4.84 -0.78 -1.04
CA GLY A 485 4.90 0.64 -0.66
C GLY A 485 5.87 1.10 0.46
N ALA A 486 6.81 0.26 0.90
CA ALA A 486 7.59 0.44 2.12
C ALA A 486 8.96 1.08 1.88
N GLN A 487 9.17 1.68 0.71
CA GLN A 487 10.46 2.25 0.32
C GLN A 487 10.91 3.37 1.27
N GLU A 488 9.99 4.15 1.85
CA GLU A 488 10.34 5.22 2.80
C GLU A 488 10.74 4.70 4.20
N TRP A 489 10.28 3.52 4.61
CA TRP A 489 10.55 2.97 5.95
C TRP A 489 11.78 2.06 6.00
N LEU A 490 12.12 1.39 4.88
CA LEU A 490 13.35 0.62 4.75
C LEU A 490 14.60 1.51 4.83
N LEU A 491 14.54 2.74 4.29
CA LEU A 491 15.62 3.72 4.42
C LEU A 491 15.80 4.22 5.86
N LEU A 492 14.71 4.33 6.63
CA LEU A 492 14.78 4.73 8.04
C LEU A 492 15.39 3.64 8.92
N LEU A 493 15.09 2.37 8.63
CA LEU A 493 15.71 1.22 9.31
C LEU A 493 17.20 1.07 8.99
N PHE A 494 17.60 1.33 7.74
CA PHE A 494 19.01 1.34 7.33
C PHE A 494 19.81 2.53 7.88
N ALA A 495 19.17 3.66 8.17
CA ALA A 495 19.82 4.82 8.81
C ALA A 495 20.02 4.64 10.33
N ILE A 496 19.31 3.68 10.94
CA ILE A 496 19.35 3.40 12.38
C ILE A 496 20.26 2.20 12.72
N SER A 497 20.51 1.30 11.77
CA SER A 497 21.52 0.22 11.86
C SER A 497 22.92 0.70 11.54
#